data_AF-A0A2D6XLE6-F1
#
_entry.id   AF-A0A2D6XLE6-F1
#
_cell.length_a   1.000
_cell.length_b   1.000
_cell.length_c   1.000
_cell.angle_alpha   90.00
_cell.angle_beta   90.00
_cell.angle_gamma   90.00
#
_symmetry.space_group_name_H-M   'P 1'
#
loop_
_entity.id
_entity.type
_entity.pdbx_description
1 polymer ?
#
loop_
_entity_poly.entity_id
_entity_poly.type
_entity_poly.pdbx_seq_one_letter_code
_entity_poly.pdbx_strand_id
1 'polypeptide(L)'
;MVELNTRQQLEKYIVDNPTGRINTAELSRIFGVSRQRICNLLDSIGEERHHRAPPTNNHCKSCGKIISKKAIFCRTHAKILERHPGQYYQCRACKAYKLLEHFAKSNISFSGYETRCLDCRAEWQRNYYRTEKGKESHIKTTRALSQKHPERQRAYYQVYKALKNGTLIKDVCFQCGDSNTQAVHSDYRHPLNVTWACLTCRNNIPTAKIEYTSSPLEDGFRDFIKTKIGKTNGLGRWFEIIKQHYQISFITNQIFITSIEEYNNINGLGQQYKNLASQYMGELLPEITPKLGG
;
A
#
# COMPACT_ATOMS: atom_id res chain seq x y z
N MET A 1 15.76 53.15 -43.73
CA MET A 1 16.63 51.99 -43.48
C MET A 1 15.74 50.76 -43.48
N VAL A 2 15.97 49.80 -44.39
CA VAL A 2 15.13 48.60 -44.51
C VAL A 2 15.42 47.69 -43.32
N GLU A 3 14.41 47.37 -42.50
CA GLU A 3 14.56 46.39 -41.42
C GLU A 3 14.87 45.02 -42.04
N LEU A 4 16.05 44.50 -41.74
CA LEU A 4 16.46 43.17 -42.20
C LEU A 4 15.56 42.11 -41.54
N ASN A 5 15.03 41.19 -42.35
CA ASN A 5 14.28 40.04 -41.83
C ASN A 5 15.23 39.13 -41.02
N THR A 6 14.69 38.37 -40.06
CA THR A 6 15.43 37.43 -39.19
C THR A 6 16.39 36.52 -39.93
N ARG A 7 16.04 36.08 -41.15
CA ARG A 7 16.94 35.26 -42.00
C ARG A 7 18.18 36.04 -42.45
N GLN A 8 18.00 37.28 -42.92
CA GLN A 8 19.10 38.16 -43.35
C GLN A 8 19.97 38.59 -42.17
N GLN A 9 19.38 38.77 -40.98
CA GLN A 9 20.11 39.01 -39.74
C GLN A 9 20.99 37.80 -39.35
N LEU A 10 20.49 36.58 -39.51
CA LEU A 10 21.25 35.34 -39.27
C LEU A 10 22.38 35.15 -40.28
N GLU A 11 22.11 35.35 -41.58
CA GLU A 11 23.14 35.25 -42.64
C GLU A 11 24.27 36.27 -42.40
N LYS A 12 23.94 37.52 -42.03
CA LYS A 12 24.92 38.51 -41.64
C LYS A 12 25.73 38.08 -40.41
N TYR A 13 25.06 37.60 -39.36
CA TYR A 13 25.73 37.13 -38.15
C TYR A 13 26.73 35.99 -38.43
N ILE A 14 26.39 35.08 -39.34
CA ILE A 14 27.26 33.96 -39.75
C ILE A 14 28.52 34.46 -40.45
N VAL A 15 28.39 35.44 -41.35
CA VAL A 15 29.53 36.06 -42.04
C VAL A 15 30.43 36.80 -41.06
N ASP A 16 29.82 37.55 -40.13
CA ASP A 16 30.56 38.29 -39.09
C ASP A 16 31.24 37.36 -38.06
N ASN A 17 30.74 36.11 -37.92
CA ASN A 17 31.23 35.11 -36.98
C ASN A 17 31.52 33.78 -37.69
N PRO A 18 32.60 33.71 -38.50
CA PRO A 18 32.87 32.57 -39.37
C PRO A 18 33.31 31.30 -38.61
N THR A 19 33.72 31.43 -37.35
CA THR A 19 34.19 30.31 -36.52
C THR A 19 33.46 30.26 -35.18
N GLY A 20 33.58 29.11 -34.49
CA GLY A 20 32.98 28.93 -33.16
C GLY A 20 31.52 28.48 -33.18
N ARG A 21 31.03 28.12 -32.00
CA ARG A 21 29.70 27.54 -31.80
C ARG A 21 28.62 28.61 -31.75
N ILE A 22 27.51 28.40 -32.44
CA ILE A 22 26.39 29.34 -32.44
C ILE A 22 25.49 29.09 -31.22
N ASN A 23 25.34 30.11 -30.38
CA ASN A 23 24.47 30.08 -29.21
C ASN A 23 23.04 30.53 -29.59
N THR A 24 22.17 29.58 -29.91
CA THR A 24 20.78 29.89 -30.34
C THR A 24 19.92 30.54 -29.26
N ALA A 25 20.27 30.43 -27.98
CA ALA A 25 19.56 31.12 -26.90
C ALA A 25 19.93 32.61 -26.81
N GLU A 26 21.12 32.98 -27.28
CA GLU A 26 21.57 34.37 -27.36
C GLU A 26 20.98 35.06 -28.58
N LEU A 27 21.05 34.42 -29.75
CA LEU A 27 20.41 34.92 -30.96
C LEU A 27 18.89 35.07 -30.80
N SER A 28 18.25 34.19 -30.02
CA SER A 28 16.81 34.30 -29.70
C SER A 28 16.48 35.57 -28.94
N ARG A 29 17.37 36.02 -28.05
CA ARG A 29 17.22 37.28 -27.31
C ARG A 29 17.50 38.49 -28.21
N ILE A 30 18.53 38.42 -29.05
CA ILE A 30 18.94 39.52 -29.93
C ILE A 30 17.89 39.77 -31.03
N PHE A 31 17.39 38.71 -31.66
CA PHE A 31 16.46 38.80 -32.80
C PHE A 31 14.99 38.76 -32.41
N GLY A 32 14.67 38.64 -31.10
CA GLY A 32 13.29 38.67 -30.61
C GLY A 32 12.40 37.52 -31.11
N VAL A 33 12.98 36.41 -31.54
CA VAL A 33 12.25 35.24 -32.07
C VAL A 33 12.54 33.98 -31.25
N SER A 34 11.66 32.97 -31.36
CA SER A 34 11.84 31.73 -30.62
C SER A 34 13.14 31.01 -31.01
N ARG A 35 13.78 30.38 -30.02
CA ARG A 35 14.97 29.56 -30.25
C ARG A 35 14.75 28.47 -31.31
N GLN A 36 13.55 27.88 -31.35
CA GLN A 36 13.20 26.88 -32.36
C GLN A 36 13.19 27.46 -33.77
N ARG A 37 12.66 28.68 -33.95
CA ARG A 37 12.65 29.37 -35.25
C ARG A 37 14.08 29.64 -35.74
N ILE A 38 14.99 30.01 -34.85
CA ILE A 38 16.40 30.21 -35.17
C ILE A 38 17.07 28.90 -35.57
N CYS A 39 16.89 27.81 -34.80
CA CYS A 39 17.44 26.50 -35.18
C CYS A 39 16.96 26.08 -36.57
N ASN A 40 15.65 26.15 -36.83
CA ASN A 40 15.09 25.78 -38.13
C ASN A 40 15.65 26.64 -39.28
N LEU A 41 15.88 27.94 -39.05
CA LEU A 41 16.47 28.82 -40.06
C LEU A 41 17.93 28.48 -40.31
N LEU A 42 18.71 28.23 -39.25
CA LEU A 42 20.11 27.78 -39.35
C LEU A 42 20.21 26.43 -40.09
N ASP A 43 19.34 25.48 -39.78
CA ASP A 43 19.23 24.20 -40.50
C ASP A 43 18.90 24.43 -41.99
N SER A 44 17.96 25.35 -42.29
CA SER A 44 17.54 25.64 -43.67
C SER A 44 18.60 26.31 -44.55
N ILE A 45 19.63 26.91 -43.93
CA ILE A 45 20.78 27.52 -44.62
C ILE A 45 22.03 26.63 -44.53
N GLY A 46 21.91 25.40 -44.01
CA GLY A 46 23.00 24.43 -43.91
C GLY A 46 24.01 24.72 -42.79
N GLU A 47 23.64 25.53 -41.79
CA GLU A 47 24.53 25.92 -40.69
C GLU A 47 24.36 24.99 -39.48
N GLU A 48 25.29 24.05 -39.31
CA GLU A 48 25.24 23.01 -38.28
C GLU A 48 25.94 23.40 -36.96
N ARG A 49 26.66 24.53 -36.88
CA ARG A 49 27.44 24.93 -35.69
C ARG A 49 26.61 25.18 -34.43
N HIS A 50 25.29 25.20 -34.55
CA HIS A 50 24.38 25.32 -33.41
C HIS A 50 23.97 23.97 -32.80
N HIS A 51 24.21 22.86 -33.50
CA HIS A 51 23.90 21.53 -33.00
C HIS A 51 24.74 21.20 -31.76
N ARG A 52 24.18 20.35 -30.89
CA ARG A 52 24.92 19.81 -29.75
C ARG A 52 25.72 18.61 -30.26
N ALA A 53 27.02 18.59 -29.99
CA ALA A 53 27.84 17.39 -30.20
C ALA A 53 27.15 16.19 -29.56
N PRO A 54 27.10 15.04 -30.25
CA PRO A 54 26.48 13.86 -29.70
C PRO A 54 27.17 13.48 -28.38
N PRO A 55 26.39 12.98 -27.41
CA PRO A 55 26.95 12.54 -26.14
C PRO A 55 28.04 11.47 -26.36
N THR A 56 29.26 11.69 -25.84
CA THR A 56 30.22 10.59 -25.70
C THR A 56 29.64 9.58 -24.70
N ASN A 57 29.53 8.32 -25.10
CA ASN A 57 29.16 7.26 -24.18
C ASN A 57 30.35 6.92 -23.28
N ASN A 58 30.07 6.58 -22.01
CA ASN A 58 31.10 6.06 -21.13
C ASN A 58 31.35 4.58 -21.44
N HIS A 59 32.51 4.09 -21.04
CA HIS A 59 32.86 2.67 -21.15
C HIS A 59 33.03 2.09 -19.75
N CYS A 60 32.57 0.86 -19.56
CA CYS A 60 32.77 0.14 -18.31
C CYS A 60 34.28 -0.04 -18.07
N LYS A 61 34.77 0.43 -16.91
CA LYS A 61 36.19 0.32 -16.55
C LYS A 61 36.73 -1.12 -16.46
N SER A 62 35.86 -2.12 -16.37
CA SER A 62 36.26 -3.54 -16.26
C SER A 62 36.26 -4.30 -17.58
N CYS A 63 35.43 -3.93 -18.55
CA CYS A 63 35.25 -4.72 -19.78
C CYS A 63 35.05 -3.90 -21.06
N GLY A 64 35.14 -2.57 -20.98
CA GLY A 64 35.01 -1.69 -22.13
C GLY A 64 33.60 -1.56 -22.71
N LYS A 65 32.58 -2.27 -22.20
CA LYS A 65 31.21 -2.16 -22.74
C LYS A 65 30.67 -0.74 -22.59
N ILE A 66 29.98 -0.26 -23.62
CA ILE A 66 29.30 1.05 -23.65
C ILE A 66 28.24 1.12 -22.54
N ILE A 67 28.27 2.20 -21.75
CA ILE A 67 27.37 2.46 -20.61
C ILE A 67 26.88 3.92 -20.63
N SER A 68 25.83 4.19 -19.84
CA SER A 68 25.27 5.54 -19.73
C SER A 68 26.28 6.51 -19.10
N LYS A 69 26.13 7.80 -19.39
CA LYS A 69 27.04 8.87 -18.93
C LYS A 69 27.31 8.93 -17.42
N LYS A 70 26.37 8.44 -16.60
CA LYS A 70 26.50 8.46 -15.13
C LYS A 70 27.04 7.14 -14.58
N ALA A 71 27.08 6.08 -15.38
CA ALA A 71 27.54 4.78 -14.97
C ALA A 71 29.08 4.69 -15.06
N ILE A 72 29.68 4.00 -14.10
CA ILE A 72 31.12 3.69 -14.04
C ILE A 72 31.39 2.24 -14.50
N PHE A 73 30.42 1.35 -14.25
CA PHE A 73 30.46 -0.05 -14.65
C PHE A 73 29.18 -0.44 -15.39
N CYS A 74 29.24 -1.46 -16.25
CA CYS A 74 28.05 -2.03 -16.86
C CYS A 74 27.22 -2.80 -15.84
N ARG A 75 25.98 -3.17 -16.20
CA ARG A 75 25.05 -3.85 -15.30
C ARG A 75 25.63 -5.13 -14.64
N THR A 76 26.51 -5.84 -15.33
CA THR A 76 27.16 -7.06 -14.82
C THR A 76 28.37 -6.79 -13.92
N HIS A 77 29.08 -5.67 -14.13
CA HIS A 77 30.27 -5.28 -13.35
C HIS A 77 30.01 -4.19 -12.31
N ALA A 78 28.78 -3.66 -12.25
CA ALA A 78 28.34 -2.81 -11.16
C ALA A 78 28.36 -3.66 -9.89
N LYS A 79 29.46 -3.55 -9.12
CA LYS A 79 29.76 -4.43 -7.97
C LYS A 79 28.53 -4.60 -7.09
N ILE A 80 27.97 -5.81 -7.10
CA ILE A 80 27.11 -6.30 -6.02
C ILE A 80 28.03 -6.39 -4.81
N LEU A 81 27.87 -5.47 -3.86
CA LEU A 81 28.50 -5.65 -2.57
C LEU A 81 27.67 -6.71 -1.83
N GLU A 82 28.02 -7.97 -2.06
CA GLU A 82 27.44 -9.07 -1.31
C GLU A 82 27.76 -8.88 0.16
N ARG A 83 26.74 -9.02 1.01
CA ARG A 83 26.90 -8.93 2.45
C ARG A 83 26.82 -10.33 3.04
N HIS A 84 27.84 -10.71 3.81
CA HIS A 84 27.98 -12.01 4.44
C HIS A 84 27.72 -11.92 5.95
N PRO A 85 27.05 -12.92 6.56
CA PRO A 85 26.89 -13.02 8.01
C PRO A 85 28.24 -12.95 8.74
N GLY A 86 28.25 -12.44 9.98
CA GLY A 86 29.47 -12.28 10.77
C GLY A 86 30.38 -11.12 10.36
N GLN A 87 30.16 -10.47 9.22
CA GLN A 87 30.93 -9.29 8.80
C GLN A 87 30.31 -7.97 9.26
N TYR A 88 31.18 -6.99 9.50
CA TYR A 88 30.80 -5.64 9.88
C TYR A 88 30.63 -4.74 8.65
N TYR A 89 29.51 -4.02 8.59
CA TYR A 89 29.19 -3.05 7.55
C TYR A 89 28.88 -1.69 8.15
N GLN A 90 29.28 -0.63 7.44
CA GLN A 90 29.01 0.72 7.88
C GLN A 90 27.54 1.10 7.64
N CYS A 91 26.86 1.62 8.66
CA CYS A 91 25.53 2.20 8.53
C CYS A 91 25.60 3.54 7.80
N ARG A 92 24.79 3.75 6.76
CA ARG A 92 24.78 5.02 6.00
C ARG A 92 24.34 6.21 6.85
N ALA A 93 23.47 6.01 7.84
CA ALA A 93 22.91 7.05 8.70
C ALA A 93 23.87 7.43 9.83
N CYS A 94 24.15 6.51 10.77
CA CYS A 94 24.98 6.81 11.94
C CYS A 94 26.49 6.58 11.74
N LYS A 95 26.92 6.10 10.58
CA LYS A 95 28.34 5.82 10.23
C LYS A 95 29.06 4.78 11.09
N ALA A 96 28.40 4.18 12.08
CA ALA A 96 28.94 3.07 12.87
C ALA A 96 29.02 1.78 12.05
N TYR A 97 30.06 0.98 12.31
CA TYR A 97 30.20 -0.38 11.79
C TYR A 97 29.40 -1.35 12.67
N LYS A 98 28.52 -2.14 12.06
CA LYS A 98 27.70 -3.15 12.75
C LYS A 98 27.68 -4.46 11.97
N LEU A 99 27.45 -5.58 12.67
CA LEU A 99 27.25 -6.88 12.04
C LEU A 99 26.07 -6.86 11.07
N LEU A 100 26.09 -7.74 10.05
CA LEU A 100 25.02 -7.86 9.05
C LEU A 100 23.62 -8.04 9.66
N GLU A 101 23.52 -8.78 10.77
CA GLU A 101 22.27 -9.03 11.51
C GLU A 101 21.60 -7.75 12.02
N HIS A 102 22.38 -6.68 12.19
CA HIS A 102 21.88 -5.37 12.55
C HIS A 102 21.35 -4.58 11.35
N PHE A 103 21.18 -5.22 10.19
CA PHE A 103 20.56 -4.65 8.99
C PHE A 103 19.39 -5.52 8.54
N ALA A 104 18.24 -4.89 8.29
CA ALA A 104 17.07 -5.61 7.79
C ALA A 104 17.30 -6.09 6.35
N LYS A 105 16.76 -7.27 6.01
CA LYS A 105 16.68 -7.71 4.61
C LYS A 105 15.84 -6.73 3.80
N SER A 106 16.25 -6.46 2.56
CA SER A 106 15.63 -5.47 1.68
C SER A 106 15.65 -5.98 0.24
N ASN A 107 14.46 -6.11 -0.34
CA ASN A 107 14.26 -6.58 -1.71
C ASN A 107 14.53 -5.45 -2.74
N ILE A 108 14.67 -4.21 -2.24
CA ILE A 108 14.90 -3.01 -3.03
C ILE A 108 16.41 -2.70 -3.08
N SER A 109 17.09 -2.90 -1.96
CA SER A 109 18.52 -2.62 -1.87
C SER A 109 19.31 -3.65 -2.67
N PHE A 110 20.27 -3.17 -3.46
CA PHE A 110 21.06 -4.03 -4.34
C PHE A 110 21.85 -5.12 -3.61
N SER A 111 22.30 -4.86 -2.38
CA SER A 111 22.97 -5.84 -1.53
C SER A 111 22.03 -6.87 -0.88
N GLY A 112 20.71 -6.78 -1.10
CA GLY A 112 19.71 -7.62 -0.41
C GLY A 112 19.43 -7.21 1.04
N TYR A 113 20.08 -6.16 1.54
CA TYR A 113 19.96 -5.63 2.90
C TYR A 113 19.86 -4.12 2.88
N GLU A 114 19.14 -3.55 3.84
CA GLU A 114 19.08 -2.11 4.06
C GLU A 114 20.48 -1.51 4.27
N THR A 115 20.64 -0.26 3.83
CA THR A 115 21.88 0.51 4.06
C THR A 115 21.95 1.14 5.44
N ARG A 116 20.84 1.14 6.18
CA ARG A 116 20.71 1.65 7.55
C ARG A 116 20.59 0.47 8.50
N CYS A 117 21.18 0.60 9.68
CA CYS A 117 20.99 -0.38 10.73
C CYS A 117 19.55 -0.37 11.26
N LEU A 118 19.17 -1.42 12.00
CA LEU A 118 17.83 -1.59 12.58
C LEU A 118 17.39 -0.38 13.42
N ASP A 119 18.28 0.18 14.24
CA ASP A 119 17.97 1.33 15.11
C ASP A 119 17.66 2.59 14.29
N CYS A 120 18.56 2.95 13.38
CA CYS A 120 18.37 4.10 12.50
C CYS A 120 17.14 3.92 11.59
N ARG A 121 16.83 2.68 11.18
CA ARG A 121 15.62 2.36 10.42
C ARG A 121 14.36 2.58 11.26
N ALA A 122 14.35 2.09 12.51
CA ALA A 122 13.23 2.26 13.42
C ALA A 122 12.98 3.74 13.74
N GLU A 123 14.03 4.50 14.01
CA GLU A 123 13.95 5.95 14.23
C GLU A 123 13.42 6.68 13.00
N TRP A 124 13.97 6.39 11.82
CA TRP A 124 13.50 6.97 10.56
C TRP A 124 12.01 6.67 10.32
N GLN A 125 11.57 5.43 10.59
CA GLN A 125 10.17 5.04 10.43
C GLN A 125 9.25 5.79 11.42
N ARG A 126 9.66 5.96 12.68
CA ARG A 126 8.93 6.77 13.66
C ARG A 126 8.77 8.22 13.21
N ASN A 127 9.86 8.82 12.73
CA ASN A 127 9.84 10.20 12.22
C ASN A 127 8.97 10.31 10.96
N TYR A 128 9.05 9.36 10.05
CA TYR A 128 8.22 9.33 8.84
C TYR A 128 6.72 9.27 9.19
N TYR A 129 6.29 8.41 10.12
CA TYR A 129 4.88 8.32 10.53
C TYR A 129 4.35 9.56 11.25
N ARG A 130 5.21 10.46 11.74
CA ARG A 130 4.78 11.76 12.27
C ARG A 130 4.46 12.77 11.18
N THR A 131 5.00 12.61 9.97
CA THR A 131 4.69 13.47 8.82
C THR A 131 3.29 13.23 8.28
N GLU A 132 2.68 14.24 7.67
CA GLU A 132 1.34 14.10 7.07
C GLU A 132 1.30 12.99 6.00
N LYS A 133 2.31 12.92 5.12
CA LYS A 133 2.43 11.84 4.13
C LYS A 133 2.48 10.46 4.77
N GLY A 134 3.19 10.32 5.89
CA GLY A 134 3.28 9.07 6.63
C GLY A 134 1.94 8.66 7.25
N LYS A 135 1.22 9.62 7.84
CA LYS A 135 -0.13 9.40 8.39
C LYS A 135 -1.11 9.00 7.28
N GLU A 136 -1.14 9.73 6.18
CA GLU A 136 -2.00 9.44 5.02
C GLU A 136 -1.74 8.05 4.45
N SER A 137 -0.46 7.70 4.27
CA SER A 137 -0.07 6.37 3.81
C SER A 137 -0.54 5.28 4.78
N HIS A 138 -0.38 5.50 6.09
CA HIS A 138 -0.82 4.55 7.11
C HIS A 138 -2.34 4.37 7.09
N ILE A 139 -3.11 5.47 7.04
CA ILE A 139 -4.57 5.44 6.94
C ILE A 139 -5.02 4.67 5.69
N LYS A 140 -4.40 4.94 4.54
CA LYS A 140 -4.71 4.27 3.28
C LYS A 140 -4.48 2.77 3.37
N THR A 141 -3.32 2.34 3.90
CA THR A 141 -2.99 0.92 4.05
C THR A 141 -3.93 0.24 5.05
N THR A 142 -4.20 0.87 6.19
CA THR A 142 -5.12 0.33 7.21
C THR A 142 -6.55 0.21 6.66
N ARG A 143 -7.02 1.18 5.88
CA ARG A 143 -8.33 1.13 5.22
C ARG A 143 -8.41 0.01 4.18
N ALA A 144 -7.39 -0.13 3.33
CA ALA A 144 -7.34 -1.20 2.34
C ALA A 144 -7.32 -2.58 3.00
N LEU A 145 -6.58 -2.75 4.11
CA LEU A 145 -6.55 -4.00 4.85
C LEU A 145 -7.90 -4.32 5.51
N SER A 146 -8.56 -3.32 6.10
CA SER A 146 -9.90 -3.44 6.68
C SER A 146 -10.96 -3.83 5.64
N GLN A 147 -10.88 -3.26 4.43
CA GLN A 147 -11.76 -3.62 3.32
C GLN A 147 -11.50 -5.02 2.78
N LYS A 148 -10.22 -5.42 2.70
CA LYS A 148 -9.84 -6.75 2.22
C LYS A 148 -10.14 -7.86 3.23
N HIS A 149 -10.05 -7.55 4.52
CA HIS A 149 -10.19 -8.51 5.62
C HIS A 149 -11.15 -8.00 6.72
N PRO A 150 -12.45 -7.80 6.40
CA PRO A 150 -13.42 -7.30 7.37
C PRO A 150 -13.66 -8.26 8.55
N GLU A 151 -13.47 -9.57 8.35
CA GLU A 151 -13.48 -10.60 9.40
C GLU A 151 -12.44 -10.33 10.50
N ARG A 152 -11.22 -9.92 10.12
CA ARG A 152 -10.15 -9.65 11.10
C ARG A 152 -10.48 -8.45 11.96
N GLN A 153 -10.97 -7.38 11.32
CA GLN A 153 -11.38 -6.17 12.05
C GLN A 153 -12.51 -6.46 13.04
N ARG A 154 -13.50 -7.26 12.63
CA ARG A 154 -14.58 -7.72 13.51
C ARG A 154 -14.01 -8.51 14.69
N ALA A 155 -13.11 -9.45 14.44
CA ALA A 155 -12.53 -10.26 15.49
C ALA A 155 -11.78 -9.43 16.54
N TYR A 156 -10.89 -8.53 16.08
CA TYR A 156 -10.19 -7.59 16.97
C TYR A 156 -11.13 -6.73 17.79
N TYR A 157 -12.23 -6.26 17.20
CA TYR A 157 -13.21 -5.44 17.91
C TYR A 157 -14.01 -6.23 18.95
N GLN A 158 -14.33 -7.50 18.68
CA GLN A 158 -14.98 -8.38 19.65
C GLN A 158 -14.07 -8.66 20.85
N VAL A 159 -12.79 -8.96 20.61
CA VAL A 159 -11.78 -9.10 21.69
C VAL A 159 -11.69 -7.82 22.52
N TYR A 160 -11.60 -6.66 21.88
CA TYR A 160 -11.56 -5.37 22.58
C TYR A 160 -12.78 -5.16 23.47
N LYS A 161 -13.99 -5.43 22.96
CA LYS A 161 -15.23 -5.35 23.75
C LYS A 161 -15.23 -6.34 24.91
N ALA A 162 -14.77 -7.57 24.66
CA ALA A 162 -14.75 -8.64 25.64
C ALA A 162 -13.74 -8.37 26.78
N LEU A 163 -12.63 -7.69 26.48
CA LEU A 163 -11.71 -7.21 27.51
C LEU A 163 -12.32 -6.05 28.31
N LYS A 164 -12.98 -5.12 27.62
CA LYS A 164 -13.56 -3.92 28.25
C LYS A 164 -14.72 -4.25 29.19
N ASN A 165 -15.56 -5.24 28.84
CA ASN A 165 -16.68 -5.67 29.66
C ASN A 165 -16.31 -6.77 30.67
N GLY A 166 -15.06 -7.26 30.67
CA GLY A 166 -14.56 -8.30 31.57
C GLY A 166 -14.97 -9.74 31.22
N THR A 167 -15.64 -9.99 30.09
CA THR A 167 -16.00 -11.36 29.65
C THR A 167 -14.81 -12.15 29.12
N LEU A 168 -13.72 -11.48 28.75
CA LEU A 168 -12.45 -12.07 28.39
C LEU A 168 -11.36 -11.47 29.27
N ILE A 169 -10.53 -12.31 29.86
CA ILE A 169 -9.41 -11.89 30.72
C ILE A 169 -8.12 -12.02 29.93
N LYS A 170 -7.26 -11.01 30.04
CA LYS A 170 -5.93 -11.01 29.42
C LYS A 170 -5.02 -11.99 30.17
N ASP A 171 -4.34 -12.86 29.43
CA ASP A 171 -3.40 -13.84 29.99
C ASP A 171 -1.93 -13.53 29.60
N VAL A 172 -1.00 -14.21 30.27
CA VAL A 172 0.44 -14.18 29.97
C VAL A 172 0.77 -14.95 28.70
N CYS A 173 1.99 -14.77 28.18
CA CYS A 173 2.39 -15.43 26.95
C CYS A 173 2.41 -16.95 27.14
N PHE A 174 1.70 -17.69 26.28
CA PHE A 174 1.61 -19.15 26.36
C PHE A 174 2.97 -19.87 26.38
N GLN A 175 4.01 -19.25 25.81
CA GLN A 175 5.32 -19.86 25.64
C GLN A 175 6.36 -19.38 26.66
N CYS A 176 6.42 -18.07 26.92
CA CYS A 176 7.47 -17.48 27.75
C CYS A 176 6.96 -16.81 29.05
N GLY A 177 5.65 -16.74 29.28
CA GLY A 177 5.07 -16.12 30.47
C GLY A 177 5.16 -14.59 30.53
N ASP A 178 5.62 -13.91 29.48
CA ASP A 178 5.64 -12.44 29.42
C ASP A 178 4.21 -11.87 29.56
N SER A 179 4.04 -10.85 30.41
CA SER A 179 2.76 -10.17 30.64
C SER A 179 2.37 -9.21 29.51
N ASN A 180 3.34 -8.80 28.67
CA ASN A 180 3.10 -7.94 27.52
C ASN A 180 2.59 -8.74 26.31
N THR A 181 1.39 -9.29 26.45
CA THR A 181 0.75 -10.12 25.41
C THR A 181 -0.19 -9.35 24.50
N GLN A 182 -0.39 -9.92 23.32
CA GLN A 182 -1.40 -9.58 22.34
C GLN A 182 -2.27 -10.82 22.09
N ALA A 183 -3.56 -10.59 21.78
CA ALA A 183 -4.47 -11.64 21.37
C ALA A 183 -4.14 -12.06 19.92
N VAL A 184 -3.68 -13.30 19.75
CA VAL A 184 -3.38 -13.90 18.45
C VAL A 184 -4.53 -14.82 18.06
N HIS A 185 -5.13 -14.55 16.90
CA HIS A 185 -6.22 -15.37 16.37
C HIS A 185 -5.64 -16.47 15.48
N SER A 186 -5.93 -17.73 15.81
CA SER A 186 -5.71 -18.87 14.92
C SER A 186 -6.84 -19.00 13.88
N ASP A 187 -8.07 -18.64 14.28
CA ASP A 187 -9.27 -18.60 13.43
C ASP A 187 -10.09 -17.33 13.70
N TYR A 188 -10.14 -16.43 12.72
CA TYR A 188 -10.89 -15.17 12.82
C TYR A 188 -12.42 -15.35 12.81
N ARG A 189 -12.95 -16.55 12.52
CA ARG A 189 -14.38 -16.89 12.63
C ARG A 189 -14.82 -17.13 14.08
N HIS A 190 -13.87 -17.35 14.98
CA HIS A 190 -14.10 -17.51 16.41
C HIS A 190 -13.38 -16.40 17.17
N PRO A 191 -13.87 -15.14 17.14
CA PRO A 191 -13.16 -13.97 17.65
C PRO A 191 -12.65 -14.05 19.08
N LEU A 192 -13.36 -14.75 19.96
CA LEU A 192 -12.98 -14.85 21.38
C LEU A 192 -12.05 -16.04 21.65
N ASN A 193 -11.85 -16.93 20.68
CA ASN A 193 -10.88 -18.01 20.76
C ASN A 193 -9.50 -17.49 20.36
N VAL A 194 -8.80 -16.88 21.32
CA VAL A 194 -7.50 -16.25 21.11
C VAL A 194 -6.44 -16.88 21.99
N THR A 195 -5.21 -16.94 21.48
CA THR A 195 -4.04 -17.31 22.27
C THR A 195 -3.26 -16.05 22.63
N TRP A 196 -2.91 -15.91 23.91
CA TRP A 196 -2.11 -14.78 24.38
C TRP A 196 -0.63 -15.02 24.12
N ALA A 197 0.01 -14.12 23.37
CA ALA A 197 1.45 -14.20 23.09
C ALA A 197 2.13 -12.83 23.00
N CYS A 198 3.40 -12.76 23.38
CA CYS A 198 4.23 -11.58 23.21
C CYS A 198 4.68 -11.42 21.73
N LEU A 199 5.30 -10.28 21.42
CA LEU A 199 5.69 -9.94 20.05
C LEU A 199 6.69 -10.93 19.43
N THR A 200 7.53 -11.57 20.24
CA THR A 200 8.53 -12.55 19.81
C THR A 200 7.95 -13.94 19.61
N CYS A 201 7.07 -14.39 20.52
CA CYS A 201 6.49 -15.74 20.48
C CYS A 201 5.26 -15.86 19.57
N ARG A 202 4.58 -14.77 19.20
CA ARG A 202 3.35 -14.83 18.39
C ARG A 202 3.49 -15.56 17.05
N ASN A 203 4.69 -15.57 16.46
CA ASN A 203 4.94 -16.25 15.19
C ASN A 203 5.00 -17.78 15.33
N ASN A 204 5.15 -18.30 16.56
CA ASN A 204 5.15 -19.73 16.85
C ASN A 204 3.74 -20.30 16.97
N ILE A 205 2.71 -19.44 16.96
CA ILE A 205 1.31 -19.88 16.97
C ILE A 205 0.96 -20.31 15.54
N PRO A 206 0.55 -21.57 15.32
CA PRO A 206 0.06 -22.02 14.03
C PRO A 206 -1.19 -21.22 13.66
N THR A 207 -1.09 -20.44 12.58
CA THR A 207 -2.25 -19.75 12.00
C THR A 207 -2.71 -20.58 10.82
N ALA A 208 -3.87 -21.21 10.96
CA ALA A 208 -4.49 -21.86 9.82
C ALA A 208 -4.81 -20.78 8.78
N LYS A 209 -4.39 -20.99 7.53
CA LYS A 209 -4.82 -20.15 6.40
C LYS A 209 -6.26 -20.52 6.06
N ILE A 210 -7.19 -20.09 6.90
CA ILE A 210 -8.61 -20.28 6.65
C ILE A 210 -8.98 -19.24 5.59
N GLU A 211 -9.35 -19.70 4.40
CA GLU A 211 -10.00 -18.85 3.42
C GLU A 211 -11.36 -18.44 4.00
N TYR A 212 -11.51 -17.15 4.28
CA TYR A 212 -12.79 -16.60 4.70
C TYR A 212 -13.75 -16.71 3.51
N THR A 213 -14.69 -17.64 3.57
CA THR A 213 -15.85 -17.66 2.70
C THR A 213 -16.83 -16.62 3.23
N SER A 214 -16.89 -15.45 2.59
CA SER A 214 -17.93 -14.46 2.85
C SER A 214 -19.30 -15.12 2.73
N SER A 215 -20.13 -15.03 3.78
CA SER A 215 -21.55 -15.36 3.65
C SER A 215 -22.22 -14.16 2.97
N PRO A 216 -22.67 -14.27 1.71
CA PRO A 216 -23.26 -13.14 0.99
C PRO A 216 -24.47 -12.57 1.73
N LEU A 217 -25.22 -13.43 2.43
CA LEU A 217 -26.35 -13.04 3.28
C LEU A 217 -25.89 -12.23 4.50
N GLU A 218 -24.89 -12.72 5.25
CA GLU A 218 -24.45 -11.99 6.44
C GLU A 218 -23.77 -10.68 6.09
N ASP A 219 -22.92 -10.69 5.07
CA ASP A 219 -22.18 -9.50 4.64
C ASP A 219 -23.13 -8.49 3.97
N GLY A 220 -24.06 -8.96 3.12
CA GLY A 220 -25.08 -8.13 2.47
C GLY A 220 -26.06 -7.50 3.47
N PHE A 221 -26.56 -8.24 4.45
CA PHE A 221 -27.43 -7.68 5.48
C PHE A 221 -26.70 -6.65 6.35
N ARG A 222 -25.43 -6.90 6.68
CA ARG A 222 -24.60 -5.93 7.43
C ARG A 222 -24.44 -4.62 6.65
N ASP A 223 -24.16 -4.70 5.36
CA ASP A 223 -24.04 -3.52 4.50
C ASP A 223 -25.37 -2.79 4.37
N PHE A 224 -26.48 -3.51 4.19
CA PHE A 224 -27.82 -2.93 4.21
C PHE A 224 -28.12 -2.16 5.50
N ILE A 225 -27.87 -2.73 6.68
CA ILE A 225 -28.16 -2.01 7.91
C ILE A 225 -27.20 -0.82 8.08
N LYS A 226 -25.93 -0.96 7.66
CA LYS A 226 -24.96 0.12 7.70
C LYS A 226 -25.42 1.32 6.86
N THR A 227 -26.02 1.11 5.70
CA THR A 227 -26.57 2.19 4.88
C THR A 227 -27.81 2.81 5.50
N LYS A 228 -28.70 2.02 6.10
CA LYS A 228 -29.97 2.53 6.68
C LYS A 228 -29.81 3.22 8.04
N ILE A 229 -28.94 2.72 8.93
CA ILE A 229 -28.88 3.15 10.34
C ILE A 229 -27.58 3.90 10.67
N GLY A 230 -26.53 3.76 9.84
CA GLY A 230 -25.24 4.44 10.02
C GLY A 230 -24.43 4.01 11.27
N LYS A 231 -25.00 3.22 12.19
CA LYS A 231 -24.34 2.75 13.42
C LYS A 231 -23.94 1.27 13.30
N THR A 232 -22.66 0.99 13.52
CA THR A 232 -22.05 -0.35 13.38
C THR A 232 -22.10 -1.21 14.65
N ASN A 233 -22.35 -0.60 15.83
CA ASN A 233 -22.11 -1.23 17.12
C ASN A 233 -23.04 -2.42 17.46
N GLY A 234 -24.14 -2.60 16.72
CA GLY A 234 -25.14 -3.67 16.93
C GLY A 234 -25.27 -4.69 15.79
N LEU A 235 -24.64 -4.47 14.63
CA LEU A 235 -24.95 -5.21 13.39
C LEU A 235 -24.52 -6.68 13.41
N GLY A 236 -23.57 -7.04 14.25
CA GLY A 236 -23.16 -8.44 14.45
C GLY A 236 -23.93 -9.17 15.54
N ARG A 237 -24.67 -8.47 16.39
CA ARG A 237 -25.27 -9.08 17.59
C ARG A 237 -26.44 -9.99 17.22
N TRP A 238 -27.25 -9.62 16.23
CA TRP A 238 -28.40 -10.42 15.81
C TRP A 238 -27.97 -11.77 15.21
N PHE A 239 -26.96 -11.78 14.35
CA PHE A 239 -26.44 -13.04 13.81
C PHE A 239 -25.87 -13.96 14.89
N GLU A 240 -25.18 -13.40 15.88
CA GLU A 240 -24.66 -14.20 16.98
C GLU A 240 -25.79 -14.72 17.89
N ILE A 241 -26.84 -13.94 18.13
CA ILE A 241 -28.05 -14.40 18.84
C ILE A 241 -28.72 -15.55 18.07
N ILE A 242 -28.88 -15.42 16.75
CA ILE A 242 -29.48 -16.45 15.91
C ILE A 242 -28.63 -17.73 15.94
N LYS A 243 -27.31 -17.62 15.74
CA LYS A 243 -26.39 -18.76 15.79
C LYS A 243 -26.43 -19.48 17.13
N GLN A 244 -26.48 -18.73 18.23
CA GLN A 244 -26.59 -19.29 19.58
C GLN A 244 -27.94 -19.98 19.80
N HIS A 245 -29.04 -19.37 19.38
CA HIS A 245 -30.39 -19.92 19.54
C HIS A 245 -30.57 -21.25 18.79
N TYR A 246 -30.13 -21.29 17.52
CA TYR A 246 -30.25 -22.48 16.68
C TYR A 246 -29.07 -23.47 16.80
N GLN A 247 -28.05 -23.15 17.60
CA GLN A 247 -26.82 -23.95 17.75
C GLN A 247 -26.11 -24.25 16.41
N ILE A 248 -26.03 -23.26 15.53
CA ILE A 248 -25.45 -23.36 14.19
C ILE A 248 -24.20 -22.49 14.04
N SER A 249 -23.33 -22.88 13.11
CA SER A 249 -22.10 -22.12 12.78
C SER A 249 -22.28 -21.10 11.65
N PHE A 250 -23.27 -21.31 10.76
CA PHE A 250 -23.59 -20.41 9.65
C PHE A 250 -25.11 -20.26 9.48
N ILE A 251 -25.55 -19.10 9.01
CA ILE A 251 -26.96 -18.79 8.81
C ILE A 251 -27.31 -18.96 7.33
N THR A 252 -28.29 -19.81 7.04
CA THR A 252 -28.87 -19.99 5.71
C THR A 252 -30.02 -19.01 5.49
N ASN A 253 -30.42 -18.81 4.23
CA ASN A 253 -31.60 -17.99 3.90
C ASN A 253 -32.85 -18.49 4.64
N GLN A 254 -33.03 -19.81 4.75
CA GLN A 254 -34.17 -20.40 5.47
C GLN A 254 -34.16 -20.02 6.95
N ILE A 255 -33.02 -20.23 7.64
CA ILE A 255 -32.91 -19.89 9.07
C ILE A 255 -33.08 -18.39 9.29
N PHE A 256 -32.58 -17.56 8.37
CA PHE A 256 -32.77 -16.12 8.44
C PHE A 256 -34.25 -15.73 8.31
N ILE A 257 -34.99 -16.32 7.36
CA ILE A 257 -36.44 -16.12 7.21
C ILE A 257 -37.18 -16.58 8.48
N THR A 258 -36.90 -17.80 8.96
CA THR A 258 -37.53 -18.33 10.19
C THR A 258 -37.24 -17.42 11.39
N SER A 259 -36.03 -16.87 11.50
CA SER A 259 -35.70 -15.93 12.58
C SER A 259 -36.44 -14.59 12.50
N ILE A 260 -36.90 -14.17 11.31
CA ILE A 260 -37.76 -12.99 11.13
C ILE A 260 -39.19 -13.29 11.61
N GLU A 261 -39.72 -14.46 11.25
CA GLU A 261 -41.06 -14.90 11.61
C GLU A 261 -41.19 -15.11 13.12
N GLU A 262 -40.20 -15.77 13.71
CA GLU A 262 -40.18 -16.15 15.12
C GLU A 262 -39.36 -15.20 16.01
N TYR A 263 -39.08 -13.97 15.55
CA TYR A 263 -38.19 -13.04 16.25
C TYR A 263 -38.56 -12.80 17.73
N ASN A 264 -39.86 -12.86 18.07
CA ASN A 264 -40.35 -12.72 19.45
C ASN A 264 -39.96 -13.89 20.37
N ASN A 265 -39.72 -15.06 19.79
CA ASN A 265 -39.32 -16.27 20.52
C ASN A 265 -37.80 -16.36 20.70
N ILE A 266 -37.03 -15.52 20.00
CA ILE A 266 -35.57 -15.50 20.05
C ILE A 266 -35.11 -14.38 20.98
N ASN A 267 -34.67 -14.76 22.18
CA ASN A 267 -34.25 -13.81 23.20
C ASN A 267 -33.11 -12.89 22.70
N GLY A 268 -33.36 -11.58 22.69
CA GLY A 268 -32.42 -10.55 22.22
C GLY A 268 -32.67 -10.05 20.80
N LEU A 269 -33.60 -10.66 20.04
CA LEU A 269 -34.19 -10.06 18.85
C LEU A 269 -35.40 -9.21 19.24
N GLY A 270 -35.68 -8.14 18.49
CA GLY A 270 -36.78 -7.23 18.77
C GLY A 270 -37.34 -6.62 17.49
N GLN A 271 -38.36 -5.76 17.61
CA GLN A 271 -39.08 -5.22 16.45
C GLN A 271 -38.16 -4.54 15.42
N GLN A 272 -37.09 -3.89 15.90
CA GLN A 272 -36.10 -3.27 15.03
C GLN A 272 -35.40 -4.30 14.11
N TYR A 273 -35.03 -5.46 14.65
CA TYR A 273 -34.45 -6.55 13.85
C TYR A 273 -35.45 -7.00 12.79
N LYS A 274 -36.68 -7.35 13.20
CA LYS A 274 -37.74 -7.80 12.29
C LYS A 274 -37.93 -6.84 11.13
N ASN A 275 -38.12 -5.55 11.42
CA ASN A 275 -38.39 -4.55 10.38
C ASN A 275 -37.27 -4.46 9.33
N LEU A 276 -36.00 -4.44 9.77
CA LEU A 276 -34.86 -4.32 8.87
C LEU A 276 -34.59 -5.61 8.11
N ALA A 277 -34.70 -6.75 8.78
CA ALA A 277 -34.49 -8.05 8.17
C ALA A 277 -35.58 -8.36 7.13
N SER A 278 -36.85 -8.03 7.42
CA SER A 278 -37.94 -8.10 6.44
C SER A 278 -37.70 -7.18 5.24
N GLN A 279 -37.25 -5.94 5.46
CA GLN A 279 -36.94 -5.02 4.38
C GLN A 279 -35.80 -5.54 3.49
N TYR A 280 -34.73 -6.04 4.10
CA TYR A 280 -33.61 -6.63 3.37
C TYR A 280 -34.04 -7.86 2.56
N MET A 281 -34.85 -8.75 3.14
CA MET A 281 -35.38 -9.91 2.40
C MET A 281 -36.28 -9.49 1.23
N GLY A 282 -37.07 -8.43 1.40
CA GLY A 282 -37.86 -7.84 0.32
C GLY A 282 -37.01 -7.27 -0.83
N GLU A 283 -35.84 -6.68 -0.51
CA GLU A 283 -34.86 -6.19 -1.50
C GLU A 283 -34.06 -7.33 -2.14
N LEU A 284 -33.88 -8.47 -1.46
CA LEU A 284 -33.13 -9.64 -1.95
C LEU A 284 -33.96 -10.57 -2.86
N LEU A 285 -35.28 -10.64 -2.65
CA LEU A 285 -36.20 -11.50 -3.40
C LEU A 285 -36.22 -11.25 -4.93
N PRO A 286 -36.16 -9.99 -5.43
CA PRO A 286 -36.06 -9.69 -6.86
C PRO A 286 -34.74 -10.10 -7.52
N GLU A 287 -33.64 -10.23 -6.76
CA GLU A 287 -32.32 -10.63 -7.29
C GLU A 287 -32.17 -12.16 -7.40
N ILE A 288 -32.96 -12.93 -6.65
CA ILE A 288 -32.99 -14.40 -6.69
C ILE A 288 -33.98 -14.92 -7.75
N THR A 289 -34.93 -14.09 -8.18
CA THR A 289 -36.00 -14.43 -9.13
C THR A 289 -35.81 -14.06 -10.62
N PRO A 290 -34.69 -13.57 -11.17
CA PRO A 290 -34.56 -13.41 -12.62
C PRO A 290 -33.87 -14.63 -13.26
N LYS A 291 -34.33 -15.87 -12.99
CA LYS A 291 -33.94 -17.10 -13.72
C LYS A 291 -35.01 -18.22 -13.73
N LEU A 292 -36.29 -17.89 -13.64
CA LEU A 292 -37.39 -18.85 -13.87
C LEU A 292 -38.51 -18.21 -14.72
N GLY A 293 -38.10 -17.58 -15.83
CA GLY A 293 -38.98 -16.98 -16.81
C GLY A 293 -38.27 -16.91 -18.16
N GLY A 294 -38.14 -18.08 -18.79
CA GLY A 294 -37.67 -18.30 -20.15
C GLY A 294 -38.27 -19.61 -20.64
#